data_AF-A0AAV5V6U9-F1
#
_entry.id   AF-A0AAV5V6U9-F1
#
_cell.length_a   1.000
_cell.length_b   1.000
_cell.length_c   1.000
_cell.angle_alpha   90.00
_cell.angle_beta   90.00
_cell.angle_gamma   90.00
#
_symmetry.space_group_name_H-M   'P 1'
#
loop_
_entity.id
_entity.type
_entity.pdbx_description
1 polymer ?
#
loop_
_entity_poly.entity_id
_entity_poly.type
_entity_poly.pdbx_seq_one_letter_code
_entity_poly.pdbx_strand_id
1 'polypeptide(L)'
;FLTQSPAMNQLEPAVESIDDWRRKIFDLPSSTSDRLGSVTVKTLELIDCAIREDVNSENVQCALETLESVRAISLKYDNQRDSPTHQMIYALSHAIQLLMQSKIDKN
;
A
#
# COMPACT_ATOMS: atom_id res chain seq x y z
N PHE A 1 18.84 6.20 24.12
CA PHE A 1 17.56 6.89 23.90
C PHE A 1 17.69 7.73 22.65
N LEU A 2 17.35 7.18 21.48
CA LEU A 2 17.34 7.94 20.23
C LEU A 2 16.04 8.74 20.20
N THR A 3 16.16 10.06 20.39
CA THR A 3 15.02 10.97 20.23
C THR A 3 14.57 10.93 18.78
N GLN A 4 13.32 10.54 18.54
CA GLN A 4 12.73 10.58 17.21
C GLN A 4 12.78 12.01 16.64
N SER A 5 13.06 12.14 15.35
CA SER A 5 13.12 13.43 14.66
C SER A 5 11.77 14.15 14.75
N PRO A 6 11.72 15.49 14.91
CA PRO A 6 10.48 16.26 14.94
C PRO A 6 9.59 16.07 13.70
N ALA A 7 10.17 15.70 12.55
CA ALA A 7 9.41 15.33 11.36
C ALA A 7 8.63 14.01 11.52
N MET A 8 9.17 13.06 12.28
CA MET A 8 8.54 11.76 12.55
C MET A 8 7.31 11.93 13.45
N ASN A 9 7.38 12.82 14.46
CA ASN A 9 6.25 13.17 15.33
C ASN A 9 5.05 13.78 14.57
N GLN A 10 5.26 14.36 13.38
CA GLN A 10 4.16 14.91 12.56
C GLN A 10 3.45 13.84 11.72
N LEU A 11 4.05 12.67 11.53
CA LEU A 11 3.52 11.58 10.70
C LEU A 11 2.91 10.43 11.52
N GLU A 12 3.10 10.40 12.85
CA GLU A 12 2.47 9.43 13.75
C GLU A 12 0.94 9.31 13.56
N PRO A 13 0.15 10.40 13.42
CA PRO A 13 -1.29 10.27 13.18
C PRO A 13 -1.63 9.57 11.85
N ALA A 14 -0.77 9.70 10.84
CA ALA A 14 -0.95 9.03 9.55
C ALA A 14 -0.68 7.54 9.67
N VAL A 15 0.36 7.15 10.41
CA VAL A 15 0.70 5.76 10.69
C VAL A 15 -0.41 5.05 11.47
N GLU A 16 -0.93 5.67 12.54
CA GLU A 16 -2.06 5.13 13.30
C GLU A 16 -3.30 4.94 12.43
N SER A 17 -3.57 5.89 11.54
CA SER A 17 -4.66 5.78 10.58
C SER A 17 -4.47 4.59 9.63
N ILE A 18 -3.26 4.38 9.12
CA ILE A 18 -2.94 3.25 8.24
C ILE A 18 -3.17 1.92 8.96
N ASP A 19 -2.72 1.79 10.20
CA ASP A 19 -2.90 0.57 10.99
C ASP A 19 -4.38 0.29 11.33
N ASP A 20 -5.18 1.33 11.56
CA ASP A 20 -6.63 1.21 11.70
C ASP A 20 -7.29 0.73 10.40
N TRP A 21 -6.90 1.27 9.25
CA TRP A 21 -7.40 0.81 7.95
C TRP A 21 -7.02 -0.64 7.64
N ARG A 22 -5.78 -1.06 7.95
CA ARG A 22 -5.34 -2.45 7.77
C ARG A 22 -6.23 -3.39 8.59
N ARG A 23 -6.49 -3.09 9.86
CA ARG A 23 -7.38 -3.89 10.71
C ARG A 23 -8.78 -3.99 10.12
N LYS A 24 -9.38 -2.86 9.70
CA LYS A 24 -10.71 -2.85 9.09
C LYS A 24 -10.79 -3.70 7.83
N ILE A 25 -9.73 -3.76 7.01
CA ILE A 25 -9.69 -4.59 5.81
C ILE A 25 -9.64 -6.08 6.16
N PHE A 26 -8.91 -6.47 7.21
CA PHE A 26 -8.91 -7.84 7.72
C PHE A 26 -10.28 -8.27 8.25
N ASP A 27 -11.06 -7.34 8.78
CA ASP A 27 -12.41 -7.60 9.30
C ASP A 27 -13.48 -7.65 8.20
N LEU A 28 -13.15 -7.35 6.93
CA LEU A 28 -14.11 -7.42 5.84
C LEU A 28 -14.51 -8.87 5.54
N PRO A 29 -15.80 -9.13 5.21
CA PRO A 29 -16.24 -10.46 4.81
C PRO A 29 -15.46 -10.96 3.60
N SER A 30 -15.01 -12.22 3.66
CA SER A 30 -14.20 -12.92 2.63
C SER A 30 -14.83 -12.92 1.23
N SER A 31 -16.16 -12.71 1.16
CA SER A 31 -16.92 -12.57 -0.10
C SER A 31 -16.63 -11.27 -0.87
N THR A 32 -15.92 -10.32 -0.27
CA THR A 32 -15.52 -9.05 -0.90
C THR A 32 -14.13 -9.15 -1.57
N SER A 33 -13.71 -10.38 -1.88
CA SER A 33 -12.44 -10.76 -2.51
C SER A 33 -11.23 -10.58 -1.60
N ASP A 34 -10.80 -11.69 -0.98
CA ASP A 34 -9.51 -11.84 -0.28
C ASP A 34 -8.33 -11.24 -1.07
N ARG A 35 -8.45 -11.20 -2.41
CA ARG A 35 -7.44 -10.66 -3.33
C ARG A 35 -7.41 -9.14 -3.36
N LEU A 36 -8.57 -8.48 -3.32
CA LEU A 36 -8.64 -7.02 -3.21
C LEU A 36 -8.19 -6.55 -1.84
N GLY A 37 -8.57 -7.28 -0.79
CA GLY A 37 -8.06 -7.03 0.56
C GLY A 37 -6.53 -7.07 0.58
N SER A 38 -5.94 -8.10 -0.04
CA SER A 38 -4.48 -8.24 -0.17
C SER A 38 -3.82 -7.07 -0.91
N VAL A 39 -4.38 -6.64 -2.05
CA VAL A 39 -3.85 -5.48 -2.80
C VAL A 39 -3.93 -4.19 -1.97
N THR A 40 -5.05 -4.00 -1.26
CA THR A 40 -5.25 -2.83 -0.42
C THR A 40 -4.27 -2.81 0.75
N VAL A 41 -4.10 -3.94 1.45
CA VAL A 41 -3.12 -4.07 2.54
C VAL A 41 -1.70 -3.80 2.05
N LYS A 42 -1.28 -4.37 0.91
CA LYS A 42 0.05 -4.12 0.34
C LYS A 42 0.26 -2.68 -0.09
N THR A 43 -0.80 -2.01 -0.54
CA THR A 43 -0.75 -0.58 -0.85
C THR A 43 -0.51 0.25 0.42
N LEU A 44 -1.21 -0.09 1.50
CA LEU A 44 -1.04 0.56 2.80
C LEU A 44 0.34 0.29 3.42
N GLU A 45 0.87 -0.93 3.27
CA GLU A 45 2.23 -1.27 3.71
C GLU A 45 3.29 -0.45 2.97
N LEU A 46 3.15 -0.26 1.65
CA LEU A 46 4.04 0.61 0.89
C LEU A 46 4.01 2.06 1.41
N ILE A 47 2.82 2.58 1.71
CA ILE A 47 2.69 3.95 2.26
C ILE A 47 3.34 4.04 3.63
N ASP A 48 3.12 3.06 4.51
CA ASP A 48 3.74 3.01 5.85
C ASP A 48 5.27 2.94 5.76
N CYS A 49 5.80 2.06 4.91
CA CYS A 49 7.24 1.99 4.64
C CYS A 49 7.80 3.33 4.15
N ALA A 50 7.12 3.98 3.19
CA ALA A 50 7.56 5.27 2.65
C ALA A 50 7.45 6.44 3.65
N ILE A 51 6.64 6.30 4.71
CA ILE A 51 6.55 7.28 5.80
C ILE A 51 7.70 7.08 6.80
N ARG A 52 8.01 5.82 7.12
CA ARG A 52 8.97 5.46 8.17
C ARG A 52 10.42 5.44 7.69
N GLU A 53 10.63 5.32 6.39
CA GLU A 53 11.95 5.08 5.80
C GLU A 53 12.29 6.06 4.68
N ASP A 54 13.57 6.08 4.30
CA ASP A 54 14.00 6.77 3.08
C ASP A 54 13.35 6.09 1.87
N VAL A 55 12.89 6.89 0.90
CA VAL A 55 12.21 6.36 -0.29
C VAL A 55 13.10 5.43 -1.13
N ASN A 56 14.42 5.56 -1.01
CA ASN A 56 15.40 4.70 -1.67
C ASN A 56 15.81 3.48 -0.83
N SER A 57 15.19 3.25 0.33
CA SER A 57 15.51 2.10 1.17
C SER A 57 15.13 0.80 0.46
N GLU A 58 15.89 -0.27 0.75
CA GLU A 58 15.60 -1.62 0.23
C GLU A 58 14.20 -2.09 0.65
N ASN A 59 13.69 -1.67 1.82
CA ASN A 59 12.34 -2.05 2.25
C ASN A 59 11.26 -1.37 1.41
N VAL A 60 11.44 -0.11 1.02
CA VAL A 60 10.49 0.58 0.12
C VAL A 60 10.51 -0.07 -1.27
N GLN A 61 11.68 -0.42 -1.79
CA GLN A 61 11.81 -1.16 -3.06
C GLN A 61 11.15 -2.54 -2.98
N CYS A 62 11.40 -3.29 -1.91
CA CYS A 62 10.76 -4.59 -1.67
C CYS A 62 9.23 -4.48 -1.56
N ALA A 63 8.73 -3.44 -0.87
CA ALA A 63 7.30 -3.17 -0.76
C ALA A 63 6.67 -2.84 -2.12
N LEU A 64 7.37 -2.09 -2.97
CA LEU A 64 6.96 -1.80 -4.35
C LEU A 64 6.82 -3.07 -5.20
N GLU A 65 7.87 -3.89 -5.25
CA GLU A 65 7.88 -5.14 -6.00
C GLU A 65 6.80 -6.12 -5.51
N THR A 66 6.61 -6.17 -4.19
CA THR A 66 5.57 -6.99 -3.56
C THR A 66 4.18 -6.52 -3.98
N LEU A 67 3.90 -5.21 -3.92
CA LEU A 67 2.62 -4.65 -4.34
C LEU A 67 2.35 -4.95 -5.83
N GLU A 68 3.35 -4.77 -6.69
CA GLU A 68 3.23 -5.07 -8.11
C GLU A 68 2.86 -6.54 -8.35
N SER A 69 3.60 -7.45 -7.72
CA SER A 69 3.39 -8.90 -7.85
C SER A 69 2.01 -9.32 -7.36
N VAL A 70 1.60 -8.83 -6.18
CA VAL A 70 0.29 -9.12 -5.60
C VAL A 70 -0.84 -8.55 -6.48
N ARG A 71 -0.69 -7.32 -6.98
CA ARG A 71 -1.67 -6.72 -7.89
C ARG A 71 -1.81 -7.49 -9.19
N ALA A 72 -0.69 -7.91 -9.80
CA ALA A 72 -0.69 -8.68 -11.03
C ALA A 72 -1.41 -10.03 -10.86
N ILE A 73 -1.13 -10.74 -9.76
CA ILE A 73 -1.80 -12.01 -9.42
C ILE A 73 -3.29 -11.78 -9.16
N SER A 74 -3.64 -10.77 -8.35
CA SER A 74 -5.04 -10.45 -8.05
C SER A 74 -5.82 -10.14 -9.31
N LEU A 75 -5.31 -9.26 -10.19
CA LEU A 75 -5.96 -8.89 -11.44
C LEU A 75 -6.17 -10.09 -12.38
N LYS A 76 -5.19 -11.01 -12.44
CA LYS A 76 -5.25 -12.21 -13.28
C LYS A 76 -6.38 -13.16 -12.87
N TYR A 77 -6.64 -13.30 -11.57
CA TYR A 77 -7.61 -14.26 -11.02
C TYR A 77 -8.88 -13.61 -10.45
N ASP A 78 -9.07 -12.32 -10.68
CA ASP A 78 -10.25 -11.58 -10.24
C ASP A 78 -11.38 -11.69 -11.27
N ASN A 79 -12.41 -12.47 -10.91
CA ASN A 79 -13.60 -12.67 -11.73
C ASN A 79 -14.49 -11.42 -11.81
N GLN A 80 -14.25 -10.42 -10.94
CA GLN A 80 -14.98 -9.15 -10.88
C GLN A 80 -14.08 -7.97 -11.23
N ARG A 81 -12.95 -8.20 -11.91
CA ARG A 81 -11.99 -7.15 -12.31
C ARG A 81 -12.60 -6.00 -13.11
N ASP A 82 -13.71 -6.27 -13.81
CA ASP A 82 -14.42 -5.28 -14.63
C ASP A 82 -15.52 -4.54 -13.84
N SER A 83 -15.72 -4.89 -12.57
CA SER A 83 -16.63 -4.14 -11.71
C SER A 83 -16.02 -2.77 -11.35
N PRO A 84 -16.83 -1.69 -11.29
CA PRO A 84 -16.33 -0.35 -11.02
C PRO A 84 -15.50 -0.24 -9.73
N THR A 85 -15.93 -0.93 -8.67
CA THR A 85 -15.25 -0.92 -7.37
C THR A 85 -13.85 -1.56 -7.44
N HIS A 86 -13.72 -2.70 -8.13
CA HIS A 86 -12.43 -3.39 -8.27
C HIS A 86 -11.47 -2.57 -9.13
N GLN A 87 -11.96 -2.03 -10.24
CA GLN A 87 -11.18 -1.14 -11.10
C GLN A 87 -10.65 0.08 -10.34
N MET A 88 -11.49 0.68 -9.48
CA MET A 88 -11.07 1.81 -8.64
C MET A 88 -9.92 1.43 -7.70
N ILE A 89 -9.99 0.27 -7.05
CA ILE A 89 -8.92 -0.20 -6.14
C ILE A 89 -7.63 -0.48 -6.91
N TYR A 90 -7.71 -1.14 -8.07
CA TYR A 90 -6.54 -1.37 -8.92
C TYR A 90 -5.93 -0.06 -9.44
N ALA A 91 -6.75 0.90 -9.85
CA ALA A 91 -6.29 2.19 -10.32
C ALA A 91 -5.58 2.98 -9.20
N LEU A 92 -6.15 3.02 -7.99
CA LEU A 92 -5.55 3.71 -6.85
C LEU A 92 -4.23 3.06 -6.42
N SER A 93 -4.20 1.74 -6.27
CA SER A 93 -2.96 1.02 -5.92
C SER A 93 -1.88 1.18 -6.98
N HIS A 94 -2.24 1.21 -8.26
CA HIS A 94 -1.30 1.47 -9.34
C HIS A 94 -0.79 2.92 -9.34
N ALA A 95 -1.66 3.90 -9.11
CA ALA A 95 -1.27 5.31 -9.03
C ALA A 95 -0.29 5.56 -7.86
N ILE A 96 -0.50 4.93 -6.71
CA ILE A 96 0.40 5.00 -5.56
C ILE A 96 1.77 4.39 -5.90
N GLN A 97 1.78 3.21 -6.54
CA GLN A 97 3.04 2.62 -7.01
C GLN A 97 3.79 3.56 -7.96
N LEU A 98 3.11 4.12 -8.97
CA LEU A 98 3.75 5.05 -9.92
C LEU A 98 4.28 6.31 -9.24
N LEU A 99 3.55 6.84 -8.25
CA LEU A 99 3.99 7.99 -7.46
C LEU A 99 5.30 7.67 -6.71
N MET A 100 5.36 6.51 -6.07
CA MET A 100 6.55 6.10 -5.32
C MET A 100 7.73 5.81 -6.25
N GLN A 101 7.51 5.10 -7.36
CA GLN A 101 8.54 4.88 -8.39
C GLN A 101 9.08 6.21 -8.92
N SER A 102 8.19 7.17 -9.24
CA SER A 102 8.62 8.51 -9.68
C SER A 102 9.42 9.26 -8.63
N LYS A 103 9.24 9.00 -7.33
CA LYS A 103 10.05 9.61 -6.28
C LYS A 103 11.43 8.97 -6.17
N ILE A 104 11.52 7.66 -6.38
CA ILE A 104 12.80 6.93 -6.45
C ILE A 104 13.60 7.41 -7.66
N ASP A 105 12.99 7.44 -8.84
CA ASP A 105 13.68 7.79 -10.10
C ASP A 105 14.19 9.25 -10.15
N LYS A 106 13.69 10.13 -9.27
CA LYS A 106 14.06 11.56 -9.22
C LYS A 106 15.17 11.88 -8.22
N ASN A 107 15.55 10.92 -7.37
CA ASN A 107 16.65 11.04 -6.40
C ASN A 107 17.92 10.35 -6.93
#